data_AF-A0A6B2E2Q2-F1
#
_entry.id   AF-A0A6B2E2Q2-F1
#
_cell.length_a   1.000
_cell.length_b   1.000
_cell.length_c   1.000
_cell.angle_alpha   90.00
_cell.angle_beta   90.00
_cell.angle_gamma   90.00
#
_symmetry.space_group_name_H-M   'P 1'
#
loop_
_entity.id
_entity.type
_entity.pdbx_description
1 polymer ?
#
loop_
_entity_poly.entity_id
_entity_poly.type
_entity_poly.pdbx_seq_one_letter_code
_entity_poly.pdbx_strand_id
1 'polypeptide(L)'
;MKRIAIIAYALFTVAGGVLGATGTRPDSSAAEVAAYDAAHQGLVQLLALVVFGAGLSLATWTAAARPPQLGYAGGLLASGSLLLSGLATWTAAQNPDVARPFTALAFAAGAFGFAVPLALLIADVARAERKWLAVTGYVIAALAGLSALSMLTDVLYPLIPVARFGGLVWLVLATFVKPRD
;
A
#
# COMPACT_ATOMS: atom_id res chain seq x y z
N MET A 1 3.27 18.57 10.10
CA MET A 1 3.46 17.76 8.87
C MET A 1 3.01 16.30 9.02
N LYS A 2 3.51 15.52 10.00
CA LYS A 2 3.13 14.10 10.22
C LYS A 2 1.60 13.85 10.19
N ARG A 3 0.80 14.64 10.91
CA ARG A 3 -0.66 14.51 10.94
C ARG A 3 -1.36 14.75 9.59
N ILE A 4 -0.92 15.76 8.85
CA ILE A 4 -1.48 16.06 7.52
C ILE A 4 -1.15 14.92 6.56
N ALA A 5 0.10 14.45 6.59
CA ALA A 5 0.56 13.36 5.74
C ALA A 5 -0.19 12.05 6.00
N ILE A 6 -0.47 11.69 7.27
CA ILE A 6 -1.24 10.45 7.53
C ILE A 6 -2.71 10.56 7.10
N ILE A 7 -3.31 11.75 7.23
CA ILE A 7 -4.68 11.97 6.75
C ILE A 7 -4.73 11.87 5.22
N ALA A 8 -3.79 12.48 4.51
CA ALA A 8 -3.69 12.37 3.06
C ALA A 8 -3.48 10.91 2.63
N TYR A 9 -2.56 10.18 3.28
CA TYR A 9 -2.35 8.76 3.04
C TYR A 9 -3.63 7.94 3.25
N ALA A 10 -4.38 8.21 4.32
CA ALA A 10 -5.65 7.56 4.60
C ALA A 10 -6.68 7.81 3.49
N LEU A 11 -6.88 9.08 3.12
CA LEU A 11 -7.83 9.48 2.08
C LEU A 11 -7.50 8.83 0.73
N PHE A 12 -6.24 8.89 0.31
CA PHE A 12 -5.80 8.28 -0.94
C PHE A 12 -5.90 6.76 -0.92
N THR A 13 -5.58 6.10 0.20
CA THR A 13 -5.68 4.64 0.32
C THR A 13 -7.13 4.18 0.24
N VAL A 14 -8.05 4.88 0.93
CA VAL A 14 -9.49 4.58 0.87
C VAL A 14 -10.03 4.85 -0.54
N ALA A 15 -9.69 5.98 -1.15
CA ALA A 15 -10.07 6.30 -2.52
C ALA A 15 -9.58 5.23 -3.51
N GLY A 16 -8.33 4.78 -3.39
CA GLY A 16 -7.78 3.70 -4.21
C GLY A 16 -8.52 2.37 -4.04
N GLY A 17 -8.91 2.04 -2.80
CA GLY A 17 -9.74 0.86 -2.52
C GLY A 17 -11.12 0.93 -3.18
N VAL A 18 -11.76 2.11 -3.15
CA VAL A 18 -13.08 2.33 -3.77
C VAL A 18 -12.98 2.30 -5.30
N LEU A 19 -12.03 3.02 -5.89
CA LEU A 19 -11.85 3.09 -7.34
C LEU A 19 -11.44 1.74 -7.93
N GLY A 20 -10.62 0.96 -7.20
CA GLY A 20 -10.19 -0.36 -7.64
C GLY A 20 -11.20 -1.49 -7.38
N ALA A 21 -12.34 -1.22 -6.72
CA ALA A 21 -13.25 -2.26 -6.26
C ALA A 21 -13.84 -3.12 -7.39
N THR A 22 -14.09 -2.51 -8.55
CA THR A 22 -14.63 -3.17 -9.76
C THR A 22 -13.54 -3.50 -10.79
N GLY A 23 -12.27 -3.26 -10.46
CA GLY A 23 -11.13 -3.51 -11.34
C GLY A 23 -10.90 -5.01 -11.60
N THR A 24 -9.99 -5.26 -12.53
CA THR A 24 -9.51 -6.60 -12.85
C THR A 24 -8.77 -7.24 -11.67
N ARG A 25 -8.66 -8.57 -11.72
CA ARG A 25 -8.07 -9.38 -10.67
C ARG A 25 -6.71 -9.92 -11.12
N PRO A 26 -5.85 -10.37 -10.19
CA PRO A 26 -4.53 -10.88 -10.54
C PRO A 26 -4.55 -12.05 -11.56
N ASP A 27 -5.64 -12.80 -11.59
CA ASP A 27 -5.92 -13.93 -12.48
C ASP A 27 -6.65 -13.54 -13.79
N SER A 28 -7.05 -12.28 -13.97
CA SER A 28 -7.67 -11.81 -15.21
C SER A 28 -6.74 -12.02 -16.41
N SER A 29 -7.32 -12.39 -17.54
CA SER A 29 -6.65 -12.58 -18.83
C SER A 29 -6.22 -11.23 -19.44
N ALA A 30 -5.32 -11.28 -20.43
CA ALA A 30 -4.88 -10.08 -21.14
C ALA A 30 -6.04 -9.37 -21.86
N ALA A 31 -6.96 -10.15 -22.45
CA ALA A 31 -8.13 -9.62 -23.13
C ALA A 31 -9.09 -8.90 -22.16
N GLU A 32 -9.33 -9.46 -20.97
CA GLU A 32 -10.17 -8.82 -19.94
C GLU A 32 -9.55 -7.52 -19.43
N VAL A 33 -8.23 -7.49 -19.20
CA VAL A 33 -7.53 -6.27 -18.78
C VAL A 33 -7.60 -5.18 -19.85
N ALA A 34 -7.29 -5.52 -21.10
CA ALA A 34 -7.34 -4.55 -22.20
C ALA A 34 -8.77 -4.02 -22.42
N ALA A 35 -9.79 -4.88 -22.34
CA ALA A 35 -11.19 -4.48 -22.47
C ALA A 35 -11.63 -3.56 -21.31
N TYR A 36 -11.23 -3.88 -20.08
CA TYR A 36 -11.54 -3.05 -18.92
C TYR A 36 -10.88 -1.67 -19.01
N ASP A 37 -9.60 -1.62 -19.34
CA ASP A 37 -8.83 -0.37 -19.44
C ASP A 37 -9.38 0.53 -20.55
N ALA A 38 -9.76 -0.04 -21.70
CA ALA A 38 -10.39 0.69 -22.79
C ALA A 38 -11.76 1.29 -22.39
N ALA A 39 -12.57 0.53 -21.63
CA ALA A 39 -13.88 0.97 -21.18
C ALA A 39 -13.82 1.97 -20.01
N HIS A 40 -12.75 1.95 -19.20
CA HIS A 40 -12.65 2.69 -17.93
C HIS A 40 -11.39 3.55 -17.81
N GLN A 41 -10.81 3.99 -18.93
CA GLN A 41 -9.50 4.64 -18.95
C GLN A 41 -9.35 5.79 -17.93
N GLY A 42 -10.34 6.69 -17.84
CA GLY A 42 -10.31 7.79 -16.88
C GLY A 42 -10.34 7.33 -15.41
N LEU A 43 -11.07 6.26 -15.11
CA LEU A 43 -11.11 5.66 -13.77
C LEU A 43 -9.78 5.01 -13.42
N VAL A 44 -9.15 4.31 -14.36
CA VAL A 44 -7.83 3.68 -14.14
C VAL A 44 -6.74 4.74 -13.96
N GLN A 45 -6.79 5.84 -14.71
CA GLN A 45 -5.89 6.98 -14.51
C GLN A 45 -6.09 7.67 -13.15
N LEU A 46 -7.33 7.83 -12.71
CA LEU A 46 -7.63 8.37 -11.38
C LEU A 46 -7.15 7.42 -10.27
N LEU A 47 -7.35 6.11 -10.43
CA LEU A 47 -6.81 5.08 -9.54
C LEU A 47 -5.28 5.19 -9.44
N ALA A 48 -4.60 5.30 -10.58
CA ALA A 48 -3.15 5.47 -10.63
C ALA A 48 -2.69 6.71 -9.84
N LEU A 49 -3.37 7.85 -10.04
CA LEU A 49 -3.08 9.10 -9.34
C LEU A 49 -3.23 8.95 -7.82
N VAL A 50 -4.32 8.35 -7.33
CA VAL A 50 -4.53 8.22 -5.88
C VAL A 50 -3.57 7.22 -5.25
N VAL A 51 -3.22 6.13 -5.94
CA VAL A 51 -2.21 5.17 -5.45
C VAL A 51 -0.83 5.83 -5.37
N PHE A 52 -0.45 6.62 -6.38
CA PHE A 52 0.77 7.41 -6.37
C PHE A 52 0.76 8.45 -5.24
N GLY A 53 -0.36 9.16 -5.06
CA GLY A 53 -0.56 10.13 -3.97
C GLY A 53 -0.45 9.50 -2.58
N ALA A 54 -0.94 8.28 -2.40
CA ALA A 54 -0.76 7.51 -1.17
C ALA A 54 0.74 7.25 -0.91
N GLY A 55 1.51 6.84 -1.92
CA GLY A 55 2.96 6.66 -1.82
C GLY A 55 3.70 7.93 -1.37
N LEU A 56 3.41 9.07 -2.00
CA LEU A 56 4.01 10.36 -1.59
C LEU A 56 3.63 10.76 -0.16
N SER A 57 2.39 10.54 0.22
CA SER A 57 1.89 10.86 1.56
C SER A 57 2.56 10.00 2.63
N LEU A 58 2.77 8.70 2.35
CA LEU A 58 3.48 7.80 3.25
C LEU A 58 4.96 8.15 3.37
N ALA A 59 5.61 8.57 2.27
CA ALA A 59 7.01 9.03 2.30
C ALA A 59 7.14 10.28 3.19
N THR A 60 6.22 11.23 3.02
CA THR A 60 6.15 12.46 3.82
C THR A 60 5.91 12.16 5.30
N TRP A 61 5.02 11.21 5.58
CA TRP A 61 4.77 10.77 6.95
C TRP A 61 6.02 10.13 7.56
N THR A 62 6.69 9.24 6.83
CA THR A 62 7.91 8.55 7.27
C THR A 62 9.01 9.56 7.59
N ALA A 63 9.25 10.52 6.69
CA ALA A 63 10.23 11.59 6.89
C ALA A 63 9.91 12.48 8.10
N ALA A 64 8.63 12.79 8.32
CA ALA A 64 8.20 13.62 9.44
C ALA A 64 8.17 12.86 10.78
N ALA A 65 7.86 11.57 10.77
CA ALA A 65 7.80 10.73 11.96
C ALA A 65 9.19 10.32 12.46
N ARG A 66 10.18 10.25 11.55
CA ARG A 66 11.57 9.87 11.84
C ARG A 66 11.68 8.60 12.69
N PRO A 67 11.04 7.48 12.28
CA PRO A 67 11.27 6.21 12.94
C PRO A 67 12.77 5.84 12.88
N PRO A 68 13.24 4.91 13.73
CA PRO A 68 14.60 4.40 13.64
C PRO A 68 14.92 3.80 12.26
N GLN A 69 16.20 3.51 12.03
CA GLN A 69 16.76 3.24 10.70
C GLN A 69 15.98 2.19 9.89
N LEU A 70 15.58 1.09 10.53
CA LEU A 70 14.85 0.00 9.87
C LEU A 70 13.45 0.44 9.45
N GLY A 71 12.73 1.14 10.33
CA GLY A 71 11.41 1.67 10.01
C GLY A 71 11.46 2.77 8.96
N TYR A 72 12.51 3.60 8.96
CA TYR A 72 12.70 4.62 7.93
C TYR A 72 12.91 3.99 6.56
N ALA A 73 13.80 3.01 6.46
CA ALA A 73 14.02 2.24 5.23
C ALA A 73 12.75 1.53 4.77
N GLY A 74 12.03 0.86 5.69
CA GLY A 74 10.76 0.22 5.42
C GLY A 74 9.70 1.18 4.88
N GLY A 75 9.57 2.35 5.51
CA GLY A 75 8.63 3.39 5.07
C GLY A 75 8.95 3.95 3.69
N LEU A 76 10.23 4.17 3.37
CA LEU A 76 10.63 4.60 2.02
C LEU A 76 10.39 3.52 0.96
N LEU A 77 10.72 2.26 1.25
CA LEU A 77 10.49 1.14 0.35
C LEU A 77 8.98 0.89 0.12
N ALA A 78 8.16 0.99 1.17
CA ALA A 78 6.71 0.90 1.07
C ALA A 78 6.16 2.03 0.19
N SER A 79 6.62 3.26 0.43
CA SER A 79 6.24 4.44 -0.35
C SER A 79 6.62 4.29 -1.82
N GLY A 80 7.87 3.89 -2.09
CA GLY A 80 8.37 3.63 -3.44
C GLY A 80 7.57 2.55 -4.17
N SER A 81 7.14 1.51 -3.46
CA SER A 81 6.31 0.45 -4.02
C SER A 81 4.92 0.94 -4.43
N LEU A 82 4.30 1.84 -3.65
CA LEU A 82 3.05 2.50 -4.05
C LEU A 82 3.24 3.47 -5.22
N LEU A 83 4.35 4.22 -5.26
CA LEU A 83 4.66 5.09 -6.40
C LEU A 83 4.81 4.26 -7.69
N LEU A 84 5.56 3.15 -7.62
CA LEU A 84 5.71 2.21 -8.73
C LEU A 84 4.36 1.59 -9.13
N SER A 85 3.54 1.20 -8.17
CA SER A 85 2.20 0.65 -8.42
C SER A 85 1.31 1.66 -9.17
N GLY A 86 1.30 2.93 -8.75
CA GLY A 86 0.56 3.99 -9.42
C GLY A 86 1.07 4.23 -10.84
N LEU A 87 2.38 4.34 -11.04
CA LEU A 87 2.98 4.51 -12.38
C LEU A 87 2.66 3.32 -13.29
N ALA A 88 2.75 2.09 -12.78
CA ALA A 88 2.44 0.91 -13.56
C ALA A 88 0.95 0.85 -13.95
N THR A 89 0.06 1.22 -13.03
CA THR A 89 -1.38 1.35 -13.32
C THR A 89 -1.64 2.40 -14.40
N TRP A 90 -0.96 3.54 -14.33
CA TRP A 90 -1.08 4.59 -15.35
C TRP A 90 -0.60 4.09 -16.72
N THR A 91 0.54 3.41 -16.78
CA THR A 91 1.10 2.86 -18.02
C THR A 91 0.18 1.82 -18.64
N ALA A 92 -0.44 0.94 -17.85
CA ALA A 92 -1.41 -0.03 -18.35
C ALA A 92 -2.58 0.65 -19.08
N ALA A 93 -3.08 1.76 -18.54
CA ALA A 93 -4.16 2.54 -19.14
C ALA A 93 -3.78 3.33 -20.41
N GLN A 94 -2.48 3.42 -20.76
CA GLN A 94 -2.04 4.15 -21.96
C GLN A 94 -1.95 3.25 -23.20
N ASN A 95 -1.61 1.97 -23.01
CA ASN A 95 -1.31 1.09 -24.14
C ASN A 95 -1.79 -0.35 -23.87
N PRO A 96 -2.78 -0.84 -24.66
CA PRO A 96 -3.30 -2.20 -24.55
C PRO A 96 -2.24 -3.30 -24.63
N ASP A 97 -1.18 -3.11 -25.43
CA ASP A 97 -0.13 -4.12 -25.64
C ASP A 97 0.68 -4.41 -24.37
N VAL A 98 0.71 -3.46 -23.44
CA VAL A 98 1.44 -3.56 -22.17
C VAL A 98 0.50 -3.60 -20.96
N ALA A 99 -0.82 -3.52 -21.17
CA ALA A 99 -1.81 -3.40 -20.09
C ALA A 99 -1.72 -4.55 -19.07
N ARG A 100 -1.64 -5.80 -19.56
CA ARG A 100 -1.59 -6.98 -18.69
C ARG A 100 -0.32 -7.07 -17.83
N PRO A 101 0.91 -6.99 -18.39
CA PRO A 101 2.13 -7.06 -17.58
C PRO A 101 2.25 -5.89 -16.60
N PHE A 102 1.82 -4.69 -16.98
CA PHE A 102 1.85 -3.53 -16.07
C PHE A 102 0.78 -3.60 -14.99
N THR A 103 -0.40 -4.17 -15.27
CA THR A 103 -1.39 -4.49 -14.23
C THR A 103 -0.84 -5.53 -13.24
N ALA A 104 -0.10 -6.54 -13.73
CA ALA A 104 0.56 -7.53 -12.86
C ALA A 104 1.62 -6.86 -11.97
N LEU A 105 2.45 -5.98 -12.54
CA LEU A 105 3.46 -5.23 -11.80
C LEU A 105 2.81 -4.29 -10.78
N ALA A 106 1.73 -3.60 -11.17
CA ALA A 106 0.97 -2.73 -10.28
C ALA A 106 0.43 -3.50 -9.07
N PHE A 107 -0.12 -4.69 -9.31
CA PHE A 107 -0.54 -5.59 -8.23
C PHE A 107 0.65 -6.01 -7.37
N ALA A 108 1.72 -6.56 -7.94
CA ALA A 108 2.88 -7.03 -7.17
C ALA A 108 3.50 -5.93 -6.29
N ALA A 109 3.70 -4.73 -6.86
CA ALA A 109 4.23 -3.58 -6.16
C ALA A 109 3.27 -3.06 -5.09
N GLY A 110 1.96 -2.99 -5.38
CA GLY A 110 0.94 -2.54 -4.43
C GLY A 110 0.55 -3.57 -3.37
N ALA A 111 0.84 -4.84 -3.60
CA ALA A 111 0.52 -5.96 -2.74
C ALA A 111 1.67 -6.26 -1.78
N PHE A 112 2.35 -7.41 -1.95
CA PHE A 112 3.45 -7.84 -1.11
C PHE A 112 4.67 -6.93 -1.22
N GLY A 113 4.92 -6.30 -2.38
CA GLY A 113 5.98 -5.30 -2.56
C GLY A 113 5.81 -4.09 -1.63
N PHE A 114 4.57 -3.72 -1.32
CA PHE A 114 4.24 -2.67 -0.37
C PHE A 114 4.11 -3.18 1.07
N ALA A 115 3.41 -4.30 1.26
CA ALA A 115 3.07 -4.83 2.58
C ALA A 115 4.31 -5.25 3.39
N VAL A 116 5.30 -5.89 2.76
CA VAL A 116 6.50 -6.37 3.45
C VAL A 116 7.35 -5.20 3.97
N PRO A 117 7.68 -4.16 3.18
CA PRO A 117 8.36 -2.99 3.72
C PRO A 117 7.53 -2.21 4.75
N LEU A 118 6.20 -2.16 4.59
CA LEU A 118 5.31 -1.56 5.58
C LEU A 118 5.42 -2.27 6.93
N ALA A 119 5.59 -3.60 6.94
CA ALA A 119 5.80 -4.37 8.16
C ALA A 119 7.02 -3.88 8.95
N LEU A 120 8.12 -3.57 8.26
CA LEU A 120 9.33 -3.03 8.89
C LEU A 120 9.06 -1.67 9.53
N LEU A 121 8.31 -0.80 8.84
CA LEU A 121 7.90 0.48 9.39
C LEU A 121 7.04 0.31 10.65
N ILE A 122 6.00 -0.50 10.57
CA ILE A 122 5.06 -0.72 11.69
C ILE A 122 5.78 -1.36 12.88
N ALA A 123 6.58 -2.39 12.66
CA ALA A 123 7.31 -3.08 13.73
C ALA A 123 8.25 -2.11 14.47
N ASP A 124 8.91 -1.20 13.74
CA ASP A 124 9.81 -0.24 14.35
C ASP A 124 9.05 0.81 15.17
N VAL A 125 8.01 1.41 14.59
CA VAL A 125 7.17 2.40 15.27
C VAL A 125 6.53 1.79 16.53
N ALA A 126 6.08 0.53 16.46
CA ALA A 126 5.42 -0.17 17.55
C ALA A 126 6.29 -0.29 18.81
N ARG A 127 7.63 -0.27 18.69
CA ARG A 127 8.56 -0.35 19.83
C ARG A 127 8.39 0.78 20.84
N ALA A 128 8.01 1.96 20.37
CA ALA A 128 7.85 3.16 21.19
C ALA A 128 6.40 3.38 21.67
N GLU A 129 5.48 2.49 21.32
CA GLU A 129 4.06 2.67 21.58
C GLU A 129 3.59 2.08 22.91
N ARG A 130 2.38 2.48 23.32
CA ARG A 130 1.69 1.87 24.47
C ARG A 130 1.48 0.37 24.21
N LYS A 131 1.57 -0.47 25.25
CA LYS A 131 1.57 -1.95 25.16
C LYS A 131 0.50 -2.52 24.22
N TRP A 132 -0.75 -2.04 24.31
CA TRP A 132 -1.81 -2.54 23.44
C TRP A 132 -1.55 -2.22 21.97
N LEU A 133 -1.11 -0.99 21.69
CA LEU A 133 -0.83 -0.51 20.34
C LEU A 133 0.45 -1.15 19.79
N ALA A 134 1.46 -1.35 20.63
CA ALA A 134 2.67 -2.11 20.31
C ALA A 134 2.33 -3.55 19.90
N VAL A 135 1.53 -4.26 20.71
CA VAL A 135 1.10 -5.65 20.41
C VAL A 135 0.33 -5.71 19.10
N THR A 136 -0.67 -4.83 18.88
CA THR A 136 -1.40 -4.82 17.61
C THR A 136 -0.51 -4.48 16.43
N GLY A 137 0.48 -3.61 16.62
CA GLY A 137 1.46 -3.24 15.59
C GLY A 137 2.31 -4.43 15.19
N TYR A 138 2.84 -5.18 16.15
CA TYR A 138 3.60 -6.40 15.86
C TYR A 138 2.76 -7.48 15.18
N VAL A 139 1.49 -7.66 15.57
CA VAL A 139 0.59 -8.60 14.89
C VAL A 139 0.39 -8.19 13.43
N ILE A 140 0.10 -6.91 13.17
CA ILE A 140 -0.06 -6.41 11.80
C ILE A 140 1.24 -6.57 11.00
N ALA A 141 2.38 -6.22 11.59
CA ALA A 141 3.68 -6.37 10.96
C ALA A 141 4.00 -7.84 10.63
N ALA A 142 3.69 -8.78 11.53
CA ALA A 142 3.89 -10.21 11.28
C ALA A 142 3.02 -10.69 10.10
N LEU A 143 1.73 -10.35 10.09
CA LEU A 143 0.82 -10.70 8.99
C LEU A 143 1.23 -10.06 7.66
N ALA A 144 1.68 -8.80 7.70
CA ALA A 144 2.21 -8.10 6.54
C ALA A 144 3.52 -8.72 6.03
N GLY A 145 4.41 -9.16 6.91
CA GLY A 145 5.61 -9.92 6.54
C GLY A 145 5.28 -11.27 5.90
N LEU A 146 4.32 -12.00 6.47
CA LEU A 146 3.84 -13.27 5.91
C LEU A 146 3.21 -13.12 4.52
N SER A 147 2.72 -11.92 4.17
CA SER A 147 2.18 -11.66 2.83
C SER A 147 3.21 -11.86 1.72
N ALA A 148 4.52 -11.88 2.00
CA ALA A 148 5.55 -12.21 1.00
C ALA A 148 5.35 -13.60 0.39
N LEU A 149 4.81 -14.55 1.15
CA LEU A 149 4.49 -15.90 0.67
C LEU A 149 3.37 -15.90 -0.39
N SER A 150 2.67 -14.78 -0.59
CA SER A 150 1.73 -14.58 -1.70
C SER A 150 2.38 -14.69 -3.08
N MET A 151 3.71 -14.58 -3.15
CA MET A 151 4.47 -14.84 -4.38
C MET A 151 4.44 -16.32 -4.78
N LEU A 152 4.18 -17.22 -3.82
CA LEU A 152 4.15 -18.67 -4.03
C LEU A 152 2.72 -19.20 -4.19
N THR A 153 1.74 -18.55 -3.57
CA THR A 153 0.34 -19.00 -3.57
C THR A 153 -0.63 -17.84 -3.36
N ASP A 154 -1.75 -17.87 -4.07
CA ASP A 154 -2.85 -16.92 -3.96
C ASP A 154 -3.70 -17.10 -2.68
N VAL A 155 -3.60 -18.25 -2.00
CA VAL A 155 -4.27 -18.54 -0.72
C VAL A 155 -3.98 -17.47 0.34
N LEU A 156 -2.81 -16.83 0.25
CA LEU A 156 -2.36 -15.80 1.19
C LEU A 156 -2.69 -14.37 0.77
N TYR A 157 -3.34 -14.17 -0.38
CA TYR A 157 -3.80 -12.84 -0.82
C TYR A 157 -4.66 -12.09 0.21
N PRO A 158 -5.50 -12.76 1.04
CA PRO A 158 -6.23 -12.09 2.10
C PRO A 158 -5.35 -11.36 3.14
N LEU A 159 -4.06 -11.69 3.26
CA LEU A 159 -3.12 -10.96 4.12
C LEU A 159 -2.79 -9.55 3.59
N ILE A 160 -2.89 -9.33 2.27
CA ILE A 160 -2.57 -8.05 1.63
C ILE A 160 -3.51 -6.94 2.12
N PRO A 161 -4.86 -7.10 2.11
CA PRO A 161 -5.77 -6.14 2.72
C PRO A 161 -5.53 -5.91 4.22
N VAL A 162 -5.17 -6.96 4.97
CA VAL A 162 -4.86 -6.83 6.41
C VAL A 162 -3.65 -5.92 6.61
N ALA A 163 -2.58 -6.11 5.84
CA ALA A 163 -1.42 -5.23 5.87
C ALA A 163 -1.79 -3.79 5.49
N ARG A 164 -2.50 -3.60 4.38
CA ARG A 164 -2.82 -2.28 3.84
C ARG A 164 -3.77 -1.49 4.74
N PHE A 165 -4.95 -2.05 5.03
CA PHE A 165 -5.99 -1.34 5.78
C PHE A 165 -5.77 -1.44 7.29
N GLY A 166 -5.33 -2.60 7.78
CA GLY A 166 -4.94 -2.74 9.19
C GLY A 166 -3.76 -1.85 9.53
N GLY A 167 -2.72 -1.84 8.68
CA GLY A 167 -1.57 -0.96 8.83
C GLY A 167 -1.92 0.52 8.71
N LEU A 168 -2.84 0.88 7.82
CA LEU A 168 -3.38 2.24 7.73
C LEU A 168 -4.03 2.68 9.05
N VAL A 169 -5.01 1.91 9.54
CA VAL A 169 -5.72 2.23 10.79
C VAL A 169 -4.72 2.34 11.94
N TRP A 170 -3.77 1.42 12.01
CA TRP A 170 -2.73 1.42 13.04
C TRP A 170 -1.82 2.64 12.97
N LEU A 171 -1.32 3.03 11.80
CA LEU A 171 -0.47 4.21 11.63
C LEU A 171 -1.21 5.52 11.94
N VAL A 172 -2.51 5.59 11.64
CA VAL A 172 -3.37 6.70 12.09
C VAL A 172 -3.40 6.73 13.62
N LEU A 173 -3.71 5.61 14.29
CA LEU A 173 -3.72 5.54 15.75
C LEU A 173 -2.36 5.92 16.37
N ALA A 174 -1.26 5.35 15.88
CA ALA A 174 0.11 5.69 16.31
C ALA A 174 0.51 7.16 16.04
N THR A 175 -0.21 7.86 15.17
CA THR A 175 0.03 9.29 14.93
C THR A 175 -0.70 10.19 15.93
N PHE A 176 -1.84 9.76 16.46
CA PHE A 176 -2.71 10.57 17.31
C PHE A 176 -2.73 10.15 18.78
N VAL A 177 -2.44 8.89 19.08
CA VAL A 177 -2.26 8.42 20.45
C VAL A 177 -0.91 8.91 20.97
N LYS A 178 -0.88 9.50 22.17
CA LYS A 178 0.38 9.88 22.80
C LYS A 178 1.17 8.63 23.21
N PRO A 179 2.49 8.58 22.94
CA PRO A 179 3.39 7.58 23.51
C PRO A 179 3.29 7.58 25.04
N ARG A 180 3.72 6.47 25.66
CA ARG A 180 3.87 6.44 27.13
C ARG A 180 5.01 7.36 27.54
N ASP A 181 4.79 8.11 28.62
CA ASP A 181 5.85 8.80 29.36
C ASP A 181 6.86 7.78 29.93
#